data_AF-A0ABD0Q1B6-F1
#
_entry.id   AF-A0ABD0Q1B6-F1
#
_cell.length_a   1.000
_cell.length_b   1.000
_cell.length_c   1.000
_cell.angle_alpha   90.00
_cell.angle_beta   90.00
_cell.angle_gamma   90.00
#
_symmetry.space_group_name_H-M   'P 1'
#
loop_
_entity.id
_entity.type
_entity.pdbx_description
1 polymer ?
#
loop_
_entity_poly.entity_id
_entity_poly.type
_entity_poly.pdbx_seq_one_letter_code
_entity_poly.pdbx_strand_id
1 'polypeptide(L)'
;TISVNSIRTPYNAPGESEILDLDDILYLGGLPEDRAGLIFPTEVWTALLNYGYVGCVRDLFMDGQSKDIRRIAETQRAVGVKPSCSKEPPKQCLSNPCLNSGTCREGWNRYVCDCSGTGYLGRSCER
;
A
#
# COMPACT_ATOMS: atom_id res chain seq x y z
N THR A 1 13.10 -16.60 8.18
CA THR A 1 11.86 -16.59 9.01
C THR A 1 11.18 -15.25 8.89
N ILE A 2 9.85 -15.20 9.00
CA ILE A 2 9.07 -13.96 9.15
C ILE A 2 8.52 -13.92 10.58
N SER A 3 8.27 -12.74 11.15
CA SER A 3 7.73 -12.63 12.51
C SER A 3 6.68 -11.53 12.65
N VAL A 4 5.57 -11.83 13.35
CA VAL A 4 4.49 -10.89 13.66
C VAL A 4 4.18 -11.01 15.14
N ASN A 5 4.25 -9.90 15.89
CA ASN A 5 4.01 -9.87 17.34
C ASN A 5 4.79 -10.97 18.10
N SER A 6 6.08 -11.09 17.79
CA SER A 6 7.00 -12.11 18.35
C SER A 6 6.74 -13.57 17.94
N ILE A 7 5.69 -13.84 17.17
CA ILE A 7 5.40 -15.17 16.63
C ILE A 7 6.25 -15.38 15.38
N ARG A 8 7.08 -16.42 15.37
CA ARG A 8 7.98 -16.74 14.27
C ARG A 8 7.36 -17.78 13.35
N THR A 9 7.42 -17.51 12.05
CA THR A 9 7.03 -18.45 11.00
C THR A 9 8.24 -18.76 10.12
N PRO A 10 8.76 -20.00 10.15
CA PRO A 10 9.82 -20.42 9.24
C PRO A 10 9.28 -20.56 7.81
N TYR A 11 10.16 -20.34 6.85
CA TYR A 11 9.89 -20.59 5.43
C TYR A 11 11.19 -21.07 4.78
N ASN A 12 11.04 -21.88 3.73
CA ASN A 12 12.13 -22.31 2.86
C ASN A 12 11.72 -21.99 1.42
N ALA A 13 12.61 -21.34 0.67
CA ALA A 13 12.42 -21.19 -0.76
C ALA A 13 12.64 -22.55 -1.45
N PRO A 14 11.87 -22.90 -2.50
CA PRO A 14 12.14 -24.08 -3.29
C PRO A 14 13.46 -23.92 -4.08
N GLY A 15 14.12 -25.03 -4.38
CA GLY A 15 15.39 -25.06 -5.12
C GLY A 15 16.63 -25.01 -4.23
N GLU A 16 17.78 -24.72 -4.84
CA GLU A 16 19.11 -24.72 -4.18
C GLU A 16 19.71 -23.32 -4.05
N SER A 17 19.01 -22.27 -4.51
CA SER A 17 19.53 -20.90 -4.46
C SER A 17 19.48 -20.34 -3.04
N GLU A 18 20.64 -19.94 -2.51
CA GLU A 18 20.77 -19.36 -1.16
C GLU A 18 20.76 -17.83 -1.14
N ILE A 19 20.96 -17.20 -2.30
CA ILE A 19 21.15 -15.75 -2.42
C ILE A 19 19.93 -15.14 -3.12
N LEU A 20 19.37 -14.09 -2.51
CA LEU A 20 18.45 -13.17 -3.17
C LEU A 20 19.23 -11.91 -3.54
N ASP A 21 19.63 -11.82 -4.80
CA ASP A 21 20.34 -10.67 -5.33
C ASP A 21 19.34 -9.58 -5.72
N LEU A 22 19.36 -8.48 -4.97
CA LEU A 22 18.50 -7.33 -5.20
C LEU A 22 19.33 -6.21 -5.82
N ASP A 23 18.84 -5.69 -6.93
CA ASP A 23 19.38 -4.50 -7.57
C ASP A 23 18.37 -3.34 -7.46
N ASP A 24 18.85 -2.11 -7.58
CA ASP A 24 18.04 -0.88 -7.59
C ASP A 24 17.24 -0.55 -6.30
N ILE A 25 16.00 -0.09 -6.48
CA ILE A 25 15.22 0.70 -5.54
C ILE A 25 14.27 -0.18 -4.74
N LEU A 26 14.28 -0.02 -3.41
CA LEU A 26 13.25 -0.54 -2.53
C LEU A 26 12.05 0.42 -2.46
N TYR A 27 10.86 -0.09 -2.75
CA TYR A 27 9.61 0.64 -2.63
C TYR A 27 8.87 0.32 -1.33
N LEU A 28 8.27 1.33 -0.70
CA LEU A 28 7.44 1.19 0.50
C LEU A 28 6.11 1.92 0.29
N GLY A 29 5.01 1.22 0.56
CA GLY A 29 3.66 1.81 0.51
C GLY A 29 2.99 1.75 -0.87
N GLY A 30 3.74 1.59 -1.95
CA GLY A 30 3.19 1.50 -3.30
C GLY A 30 4.28 1.51 -4.36
N LEU A 31 3.86 1.54 -5.62
CA LEU A 31 4.73 1.59 -6.80
C LEU A 31 4.50 2.90 -7.55
N PRO A 32 5.49 3.41 -8.30
CA PRO A 32 5.35 4.63 -9.07
C PRO A 32 4.26 4.50 -10.15
N GLU A 33 3.67 5.64 -10.53
CA GLU A 33 2.70 5.71 -11.62
C GLU A 33 3.35 5.43 -12.98
N ASP A 34 4.56 5.96 -13.18
CA ASP A 34 5.40 5.57 -14.30
C ASP A 34 6.03 4.21 -13.99
N ARG A 35 5.61 3.20 -14.76
CA ARG A 35 6.01 1.81 -14.61
C ARG A 35 7.02 1.38 -15.66
N ALA A 36 7.54 2.32 -16.44
CA ALA A 36 8.57 2.03 -17.43
C ALA A 36 9.76 1.32 -16.78
N GLY A 37 10.10 0.14 -17.28
CA GLY A 37 11.23 -0.65 -16.79
C GLY A 37 10.96 -1.48 -15.52
N LEU A 38 9.79 -1.37 -14.89
CA LEU A 38 9.42 -2.22 -13.75
C LEU A 38 8.83 -3.55 -14.22
N ILE A 39 9.36 -4.65 -13.66
CA ILE A 39 8.83 -5.99 -13.85
C ILE A 39 7.92 -6.33 -12.66
N PHE A 40 6.70 -6.80 -12.93
CA PHE A 40 5.75 -7.21 -11.90
C PHE A 40 5.55 -8.73 -11.96
N PRO A 41 6.14 -9.49 -11.03
CA PRO A 41 5.87 -10.92 -10.92
C PRO A 41 4.40 -11.18 -10.62
N THR A 42 3.83 -12.23 -11.23
CA THR A 42 2.41 -12.59 -11.09
C THR A 42 2.03 -12.97 -9.66
N GLU A 43 3.00 -13.41 -8.88
CA GLU A 43 2.87 -13.76 -7.48
C GLU A 43 2.57 -12.52 -6.61
N VAL A 44 2.99 -11.34 -7.07
CA VAL A 44 2.75 -10.04 -6.41
C VAL A 44 1.49 -9.39 -6.98
N TRP A 45 0.35 -10.05 -6.76
CA TRP A 45 -0.94 -9.66 -7.32
C TRP A 45 -1.36 -8.21 -7.00
N THR A 46 -0.97 -7.66 -5.85
CA THR A 46 -1.28 -6.27 -5.47
C THR A 46 -0.64 -5.25 -6.41
N ALA A 47 0.54 -5.55 -6.97
CA ALA A 47 1.21 -4.69 -7.95
C ALA A 47 0.41 -4.65 -9.26
N LEU A 48 -0.03 -5.82 -9.75
CA LEU A 48 -0.82 -5.95 -10.97
C LEU A 48 -2.21 -5.32 -10.85
N LEU A 49 -2.84 -5.39 -9.66
CA LEU A 49 -4.14 -4.79 -9.38
C LEU A 49 -4.08 -3.32 -8.95
N ASN A 50 -2.89 -2.72 -8.90
CA ASN A 50 -2.68 -1.32 -8.49
C ASN A 50 -3.15 -1.04 -7.05
N TYR A 51 -3.02 -2.04 -6.17
CA TYR A 51 -3.38 -1.93 -4.77
C TYR A 51 -2.18 -1.51 -3.93
N GLY A 52 -1.92 -0.19 -3.94
CA GLY A 52 -1.02 0.45 -3.00
C GLY A 52 -1.52 0.38 -1.55
N TYR A 53 -0.60 0.34 -0.60
CA TYR A 53 -0.90 0.34 0.81
C TYR A 53 -1.32 1.75 1.27
N VAL A 54 -2.36 1.81 2.13
CA VAL A 54 -2.80 3.03 2.79
C VAL A 54 -2.95 2.74 4.28
N GLY A 55 -2.14 3.40 5.10
CA GLY A 55 -2.10 3.17 6.54
C GLY A 55 -0.89 3.81 7.19
N CYS A 56 -0.44 3.26 8.31
CA CYS A 56 0.70 3.76 9.07
C CYS A 56 1.84 2.76 9.10
N VAL A 57 3.05 3.30 8.95
CA VAL A 57 4.31 2.57 9.11
C VAL A 57 5.20 3.40 10.03
N ARG A 58 5.93 2.74 10.91
CA ARG A 58 6.97 3.34 11.78
C ARG A 58 8.07 2.33 12.05
N ASP A 59 9.17 2.80 12.62
CA ASP A 59 10.27 1.95 13.11
C ASP A 59 10.81 1.00 12.03
N LEU A 60 11.15 1.54 10.86
CA LEU A 60 11.76 0.75 9.78
C LEU A 60 13.23 0.45 10.12
N PHE A 61 13.59 -0.83 10.08
CA PHE A 61 14.97 -1.29 10.15
C PHE A 61 15.33 -2.06 8.88
N MET A 62 16.50 -1.78 8.34
CA MET A 62 17.12 -2.56 7.26
C MET A 62 18.51 -2.96 7.71
N ASP A 63 18.80 -4.26 7.69
CA ASP A 63 20.06 -4.84 8.18
C ASP A 63 20.43 -4.40 9.60
N GLY A 64 19.41 -4.31 10.47
CA GLY A 64 19.56 -3.86 11.86
C GLY A 64 19.76 -2.35 12.04
N GLN A 65 19.82 -1.58 10.95
CA GLN A 65 19.94 -0.12 11.00
C GLN A 65 18.57 0.55 10.90
N SER A 66 18.29 1.45 11.85
CA SER A 66 17.09 2.30 11.81
C SER A 66 17.12 3.27 10.63
N LYS A 67 15.98 3.44 9.96
CA LYS A 67 15.80 4.33 8.82
C LYS A 67 14.67 5.32 9.11
N ASP A 68 14.97 6.62 9.00
CA ASP A 68 14.01 7.70 9.22
C ASP A 68 13.12 7.89 7.99
N ILE A 69 12.07 7.08 7.89
CA ILE A 69 11.13 7.09 6.77
C ILE A 69 10.35 8.39 6.63
N ARG A 70 10.16 9.15 7.73
CA ARG A 70 9.52 10.47 7.69
C ARG A 70 10.40 11.45 6.92
N ARG A 71 11.69 11.52 7.29
CA ARG A 71 12.66 12.40 6.61
C ARG A 71 12.90 11.99 5.16
N ILE A 72 12.91 10.69 4.86
CA ILE A 72 13.01 10.18 3.48
C ILE A 72 11.82 10.66 2.64
N ALA A 73 10.59 10.50 3.14
CA ALA A 73 9.37 10.95 2.44
C ALA A 73 9.33 12.47 2.22
N GLU A 74 9.76 13.26 3.21
CA GLU A 74 9.88 14.72 3.10
C GLU A 74 10.90 15.11 2.01
N THR A 75 12.07 14.45 2.00
CA THR A 75 13.15 14.73 1.03
C THR A 75 12.74 14.38 -0.40
N GLN A 76 12.02 13.26 -0.56
CA GLN A 76 11.49 12.81 -1.86
C GLN A 76 10.22 13.55 -2.31
N ARG A 77 9.66 14.41 -1.44
CA ARG A 77 8.37 15.09 -1.67
C ARG A 77 7.24 14.10 -2.00
N ALA A 78 7.19 12.99 -1.26
CA ALA A 78 6.23 11.92 -1.48
C ALA A 78 4.79 12.43 -1.32
N VAL A 79 3.96 12.24 -2.36
CA VAL A 79 2.56 12.66 -2.36
C VAL A 79 1.73 11.68 -1.52
N GLY A 80 0.78 12.22 -0.74
CA GLY A 80 -0.15 11.40 0.05
C GLY A 80 0.40 10.88 1.39
N VAL A 81 1.63 11.26 1.76
CA VAL A 81 2.24 10.93 3.06
C VAL A 81 2.04 12.07 4.06
N LYS A 82 1.61 11.73 5.29
CA LYS A 82 1.54 12.67 6.42
C LYS A 82 2.58 12.26 7.48
N PRO A 83 3.21 13.21 8.19
CA PRO A 83 4.29 12.92 9.16
C PRO A 83 3.78 12.28 10.47
N SER A 84 2.46 12.17 10.65
CA SER A 84 1.83 11.61 11.84
C SER A 84 0.82 10.52 11.48
N CYS A 85 0.62 9.61 12.43
CA CYS A 85 -0.36 8.55 12.32
C CYS A 85 -1.47 8.78 13.35
N SER A 86 -2.65 9.14 12.86
CA SER A 86 -3.86 9.25 13.67
C SER A 86 -5.03 8.59 12.95
N LYS A 87 -5.73 7.70 13.64
CA LYS A 87 -6.96 7.11 13.13
C LYS A 87 -8.12 8.07 13.38
N GLU A 88 -8.71 8.58 12.32
CA GLU A 88 -9.92 9.38 12.43
C GLU A 88 -11.13 8.48 12.73
N PRO A 89 -12.16 8.99 13.43
CA PRO A 89 -13.43 8.29 13.55
C PRO A 89 -14.01 7.99 12.16
N PRO A 90 -14.67 6.84 11.97
CA PRO A 90 -15.26 6.47 10.69
C PRO A 90 -16.40 7.44 10.35
N LYS A 91 -16.15 8.33 9.39
CA LYS A 91 -17.11 9.37 8.99
C LYS A 91 -17.10 9.63 7.49
N GLN A 92 -16.18 9.02 6.75
CA GLN A 92 -15.94 9.38 5.36
C GLN A 92 -17.07 8.91 4.45
N CYS A 93 -17.82 7.87 4.84
CA CYS A 93 -19.03 7.45 4.13
C CYS A 93 -20.30 8.19 4.55
N LEU A 94 -20.31 8.95 5.65
CA LEU A 94 -21.52 9.63 6.13
C LEU A 94 -22.07 10.68 5.15
N SER A 95 -21.19 11.25 4.31
CA SER A 95 -21.62 12.18 3.25
C SER A 95 -22.14 11.49 1.99
N ASN A 96 -22.27 10.16 1.99
CA ASN A 96 -22.64 9.34 0.83
C ASN A 96 -21.86 9.72 -0.46
N PRO A 97 -20.51 9.64 -0.44
CA PRO A 97 -19.68 10.15 -1.53
C PRO A 97 -19.67 9.26 -2.79
N CYS A 98 -20.29 8.08 -2.74
CA CYS A 98 -20.38 7.15 -3.86
C CYS A 98 -21.69 7.35 -4.61
N LEU A 99 -21.59 7.73 -5.89
CA LEU A 99 -22.72 8.00 -6.77
C LEU A 99 -23.24 6.70 -7.40
N ASN A 100 -24.36 6.81 -8.13
CA ASN A 100 -24.90 5.73 -8.96
C ASN A 100 -25.09 4.39 -8.24
N SER A 101 -25.54 4.46 -6.98
CA SER A 101 -25.75 3.29 -6.12
C SER A 101 -24.47 2.50 -5.79
N GLY A 102 -23.28 3.12 -5.94
CA GLY A 102 -22.03 2.54 -5.49
C GLY A 102 -22.00 2.32 -3.98
N THR A 103 -21.43 1.20 -3.54
CA THR A 103 -21.35 0.88 -2.12
C THR A 103 -20.16 1.58 -1.47
N CYS A 104 -20.41 2.44 -0.49
CA CYS A 104 -19.35 3.10 0.27
C CYS A 104 -18.78 2.21 1.37
N ARG A 105 -17.45 2.14 1.47
CA ARG A 105 -16.72 1.47 2.54
C ARG A 105 -15.77 2.44 3.23
N GLU A 106 -15.73 2.38 4.56
CA GLU A 106 -14.77 3.14 5.37
C GLU A 106 -13.36 2.56 5.19
N GLY A 107 -12.40 3.42 4.86
CA GLY A 107 -10.98 3.09 4.75
C GLY A 107 -10.14 3.83 5.78
N TRP A 108 -8.82 3.76 5.64
CA TRP A 108 -7.91 4.53 6.49
C TRP A 108 -7.98 6.03 6.16
N ASN A 109 -8.74 6.78 6.97
CA ASN A 109 -8.98 8.22 6.83
C ASN A 109 -9.48 8.63 5.41
N ARG A 110 -10.19 7.73 4.73
CA ARG A 110 -10.78 7.95 3.39
C ARG A 110 -11.99 7.06 3.21
N TYR A 111 -12.88 7.43 2.28
CA TYR A 111 -13.88 6.51 1.76
C TYR A 111 -13.32 5.70 0.58
N VAL A 112 -13.90 4.53 0.33
CA VAL A 112 -13.63 3.70 -0.84
C VAL A 112 -14.98 3.31 -1.44
N CYS A 113 -15.19 3.60 -2.72
CA CYS A 113 -16.40 3.23 -3.43
C CYS A 113 -16.21 1.91 -4.18
N ASP A 114 -17.14 0.99 -3.96
CA ASP A 114 -17.31 -0.22 -4.75
C ASP A 114 -18.37 0.05 -5.83
N CYS A 115 -17.90 0.30 -7.05
CA CYS A 115 -18.76 0.59 -8.20
C CYS A 115 -19.16 -0.69 -8.96
N SER A 116 -18.79 -1.88 -8.47
CA SER A 116 -19.09 -3.14 -9.12
C SER A 116 -20.61 -3.30 -9.29
N GLY A 117 -21.05 -3.63 -10.51
CA GLY A 117 -22.47 -3.81 -10.83
C GLY A 117 -23.29 -2.52 -10.97
N THR A 118 -22.66 -1.35 -10.85
CA THR A 118 -23.34 -0.06 -11.09
C THR A 118 -23.33 0.36 -12.56
N GLY A 119 -22.37 -0.15 -13.35
CA GLY A 119 -22.10 0.31 -14.70
C GLY A 119 -21.21 1.57 -14.76
N TYR A 120 -20.79 2.10 -13.61
CA TYR A 120 -19.95 3.29 -13.48
C TYR A 120 -18.57 2.96 -12.91
N LEU A 121 -17.63 3.87 -13.12
CA LEU A 121 -16.24 3.82 -12.68
C LEU A 121 -15.78 5.18 -12.12
N GLY A 122 -14.53 5.24 -11.68
CA GLY A 122 -13.97 6.42 -11.02
C GLY A 122 -13.99 6.30 -9.50
N ARG A 123 -13.43 7.31 -8.82
CA ARG A 123 -13.20 7.26 -7.36
C ARG A 123 -14.51 7.28 -6.56
N SER A 124 -15.54 7.91 -7.13
CA SER A 124 -16.86 8.11 -6.55
C SER A 124 -17.96 7.50 -7.43
N CYS A 125 -17.63 6.59 -8.36
CA CYS A 125 -18.56 6.02 -9.33
C CYS A 125 -19.24 7.10 -10.21
N GLU A 126 -18.51 8.15 -10.55
CA GLU A 126 -19.03 9.33 -11.25
C GLU A 126 -18.93 9.29 -12.78
N ARG A 127 -18.25 8.28 -13.34
CA ARG A 127 -17.97 8.15 -14.78
C ARG A 127 -18.57 6.90 -15.38
#